data_AF-A0A1G3TQ87-F1
#
_entry.id   AF-A0A1G3TQ87-F1
#
_cell.length_a   1.000
_cell.length_b   1.000
_cell.length_c   1.000
_cell.angle_alpha   90.00
_cell.angle_beta   90.00
_cell.angle_gamma   90.00
#
_symmetry.space_group_name_H-M   'P 1'
#
loop_
_entity.id
_entity.type
_entity.pdbx_description
1 polymer ?
#
loop_
_entity_poly.entity_id
_entity_poly.type
_entity_poly.pdbx_seq_one_letter_code
_entity_poly.pdbx_strand_id
1 'polypeptide(L)'
;MLDEILMDVIPENVKLVPIVLVHDKHIFLIRGREEDLQNKRSYVRTYLIMVGNEVVTSNYADTKLLISELKLFDKGNKQNKFTVVEKFDGDINLRLKLSKGHIYITRAEALAILDIYYDSKSGVGTQRILEFELKFTRELLVKLLSNSGLLNKRIGK
;
A
#
# COMPACT_ATOMS: atom_id res chain seq x y z
N MET A 1 0.77 -18.31 8.55
CA MET A 1 1.95 -17.95 9.39
C MET A 1 2.14 -16.43 9.55
N LEU A 2 1.28 -15.58 8.96
CA LEU A 2 1.06 -14.20 9.43
C LEU A 2 0.07 -14.17 10.61
N ASP A 3 -0.81 -15.17 10.67
CA ASP A 3 -1.98 -15.17 11.57
C ASP A 3 -1.63 -15.39 13.05
N GLU A 4 -0.60 -16.16 13.39
CA GLU A 4 -0.35 -16.53 14.79
C GLU A 4 0.33 -15.43 15.62
N ILE A 5 1.18 -14.59 15.03
CA ILE A 5 1.93 -13.57 15.79
C ILE A 5 1.11 -12.27 15.95
N LEU A 6 0.15 -12.03 15.06
CA LEU A 6 -0.70 -10.83 15.07
C LEU A 6 -1.94 -10.98 15.98
N MET A 7 -2.44 -12.21 16.19
CA MET A 7 -3.69 -12.43 16.93
C MET A 7 -3.60 -12.22 18.45
N ASP A 8 -2.42 -12.34 19.07
CA ASP A 8 -2.29 -12.15 20.52
C ASP A 8 -2.27 -10.66 20.95
N VAL A 9 -2.07 -9.73 20.01
CA VAL A 9 -1.93 -8.29 20.29
C VAL A 9 -3.08 -7.45 19.70
N ILE A 10 -3.77 -7.99 18.69
CA ILE A 10 -4.86 -7.29 18.01
C ILE A 10 -6.20 -7.63 18.68
N PRO A 11 -6.97 -6.63 19.14
CA PRO A 11 -8.29 -6.89 19.70
C PRO A 11 -9.18 -7.67 18.72
N GLU A 12 -9.99 -8.60 19.22
CA GLU A 12 -10.87 -9.46 18.40
C GLU A 12 -11.82 -8.67 17.47
N ASN A 13 -12.17 -7.45 17.85
CA ASN A 13 -13.03 -6.56 17.07
C ASN A 13 -12.29 -5.72 16.02
N VAL A 14 -10.98 -5.92 15.85
CA VAL A 14 -10.15 -5.21 14.88
C VAL A 14 -9.83 -6.11 13.68
N LYS A 15 -10.34 -5.74 12.52
CA LYS A 15 -10.02 -6.36 11.24
C LYS A 15 -8.82 -5.68 10.60
N LEU A 16 -7.83 -6.47 10.20
CA LEU A 16 -6.73 -6.00 9.35
C LEU A 16 -7.10 -6.15 7.88
N VAL A 17 -6.89 -5.09 7.10
CA VAL A 17 -7.10 -5.11 5.65
C VAL A 17 -5.81 -4.67 4.95
N PRO A 18 -5.17 -5.55 4.16
CA PRO A 18 -4.01 -5.19 3.36
C PRO A 18 -4.45 -4.43 2.10
N ILE A 19 -3.84 -3.27 1.87
CA ILE A 19 -4.00 -2.47 0.66
C ILE A 19 -2.66 -2.52 -0.09
N VAL A 20 -2.69 -2.90 -1.36
CA VAL A 20 -1.47 -2.97 -2.19
C VAL A 20 -1.01 -1.54 -2.50
N LEU A 21 0.25 -1.23 -2.21
CA LEU A 21 0.88 0.03 -2.60
C LEU A 21 1.75 -0.14 -3.85
N VAL A 22 2.56 -1.20 -3.86
CA VAL A 22 3.42 -1.57 -5.00
C VAL A 22 3.45 -3.10 -5.09
N HIS A 23 2.87 -3.66 -6.15
CA HIS A 23 2.56 -5.09 -6.21
C HIS A 23 3.80 -5.98 -6.37
N ASP A 24 4.64 -5.69 -7.36
CA ASP A 24 5.88 -6.44 -7.66
C ASP A 24 6.89 -6.38 -6.51
N LYS A 25 6.94 -5.25 -5.80
CA LYS A 25 7.80 -5.05 -4.62
C LYS A 25 7.17 -5.48 -3.31
N HIS A 26 5.95 -6.03 -3.35
CA HIS A 26 5.22 -6.53 -2.18
C HIS A 26 5.13 -5.48 -1.05
N ILE A 27 4.89 -4.22 -1.41
CA ILE A 27 4.70 -3.12 -0.46
C ILE A 27 3.20 -2.98 -0.20
N PHE A 28 2.81 -3.07 1.07
CA PHE A 28 1.41 -3.02 1.49
C PHE A 28 1.21 -1.98 2.60
N LEU A 29 0.05 -1.34 2.57
CA LEU A 29 -0.51 -0.58 3.68
C LEU A 29 -1.50 -1.47 4.40
N ILE A 30 -1.19 -1.85 5.64
CA ILE A 30 -2.12 -2.56 6.52
C ILE A 30 -2.97 -1.55 7.25
N ARG A 31 -4.27 -1.57 7.00
CA ARG A 31 -5.26 -0.78 7.74
C ARG A 31 -5.90 -1.66 8.80
N GLY A 32 -5.79 -1.25 10.07
CA GLY A 32 -6.57 -1.84 11.16
C GLY A 32 -7.87 -1.07 11.35
N ARG A 33 -9.01 -1.75 11.26
CA ARG A 33 -10.35 -1.19 11.42
C ARG A 33 -11.08 -1.90 12.53
N GLU A 34 -11.51 -1.14 13.52
CA GLU A 34 -12.39 -1.63 14.58
C GLU A 34 -13.84 -1.47 14.15
N GLU A 35 -14.64 -2.52 14.31
CA GLU A 35 -16.09 -2.47 14.11
C GLU A 35 -16.82 -2.35 15.46
N ASP A 36 -17.56 -1.27 15.61
CA ASP A 36 -18.51 -1.07 16.70
C ASP A 36 -19.90 -1.50 16.21
N LEU A 37 -20.21 -2.77 16.47
CA LEU A 37 -21.46 -3.40 16.06
C LEU A 37 -22.69 -2.77 16.73
N GLN A 38 -22.53 -2.20 17.93
CA GLN A 38 -23.64 -1.59 18.66
C GLN A 38 -24.06 -0.28 18.00
N ASN A 39 -23.10 0.55 17.61
CA ASN A 39 -23.38 1.84 16.98
C ASN A 39 -23.37 1.79 15.45
N LYS A 40 -23.14 0.62 14.84
CA LYS A 40 -22.93 0.43 13.39
C LYS A 40 -21.86 1.38 12.84
N ARG A 41 -20.81 1.61 13.62
CA ARG A 41 -19.69 2.50 13.29
C ARG A 41 -18.42 1.69 13.10
N SER A 42 -17.47 2.29 12.42
CA SER A 42 -16.14 1.71 12.30
C SER A 42 -15.08 2.77 12.43
N TYR A 43 -14.01 2.43 13.13
CA TYR A 43 -12.93 3.36 13.44
C TYR A 43 -11.62 2.80 12.90
N VAL A 44 -10.86 3.64 12.20
CA VAL A 44 -9.50 3.27 11.81
C VAL A 44 -8.61 3.39 13.04
N ARG A 45 -7.97 2.27 13.41
CA ARG A 45 -7.07 2.21 14.57
C ARG A 45 -5.61 2.38 14.20
N THR A 46 -5.22 1.89 13.03
CA THR A 46 -3.83 1.99 12.61
C THR A 46 -3.68 1.94 11.10
N TYR A 47 -2.55 2.48 10.65
CA TYR A 47 -1.98 2.28 9.34
C TYR A 47 -0.53 1.86 9.54
N LEU A 48 -0.13 0.73 8.98
CA LEU A 48 1.24 0.22 9.01
C LEU A 48 1.70 -0.08 7.59
N ILE A 49 2.98 0.15 7.30
CA ILE A 49 3.61 -0.25 6.06
C ILE A 49 4.32 -1.58 6.29
N MET A 50 4.06 -2.51 5.38
CA MET A 50 4.72 -3.81 5.31
C MET A 50 5.40 -3.99 3.96
N VAL A 51 6.50 -4.74 3.97
CA VAL A 51 7.25 -5.15 2.79
C VAL A 51 7.48 -6.66 2.86
N GLY A 52 6.85 -7.41 1.96
CA GLY A 52 6.80 -8.87 2.08
C GLY A 52 6.23 -9.28 3.44
N ASN A 53 7.07 -9.92 4.27
CA ASN A 53 6.71 -10.35 5.63
C ASN A 53 7.29 -9.44 6.74
N GLU A 54 7.91 -8.31 6.39
CA GLU A 54 8.51 -7.38 7.35
C GLU A 54 7.59 -6.18 7.60
N VAL A 55 7.30 -5.87 8.87
CA VAL A 55 6.60 -4.64 9.27
C VAL A 55 7.62 -3.50 9.36
N VAL A 56 7.54 -2.54 8.45
CA VAL A 56 8.49 -1.42 8.34
C VAL A 56 8.21 -0.33 9.37
N THR A 57 6.94 -0.11 9.71
CA THR A 57 6.51 0.96 10.61
C THR A 57 5.73 0.35 11.78
N SER A 58 6.03 0.75 13.01
CA SER A 58 5.44 0.11 14.20
C SER A 58 4.11 0.72 14.65
N ASN A 59 3.79 1.93 14.20
CA ASN A 59 2.60 2.68 14.58
C ASN A 59 2.23 3.74 13.53
N TYR A 60 1.10 4.43 13.74
CA TYR A 60 0.63 5.46 12.82
C TYR A 60 1.61 6.65 12.65
N ALA A 61 2.32 7.05 13.71
CA ALA A 61 3.29 8.15 13.63
C ALA A 61 4.51 7.76 12.79
N ASP A 62 5.01 6.53 12.95
CA ASP A 62 6.05 5.95 12.10
C ASP A 62 5.62 5.91 10.64
N THR A 63 4.39 5.44 10.36
CA THR A 63 3.81 5.47 9.01
C THR A 63 3.76 6.87 8.45
N LYS A 64 3.31 7.86 9.24
CA LYS A 64 3.29 9.26 8.84
C LYS A 64 4.67 9.81 8.54
N LEU A 65 5.69 9.40 9.29
CA LEU A 65 7.07 9.80 9.05
C LEU A 65 7.61 9.19 7.76
N LEU A 66 7.41 7.88 7.51
CA LEU A 66 7.79 7.25 6.23
C LEU A 66 7.09 7.93 5.04
N ILE A 67 5.78 8.17 5.12
CA ILE A 67 5.04 8.93 4.08
C ILE A 67 5.64 10.32 3.85
N SER A 68 6.11 10.99 4.91
CA SER A 68 6.75 12.30 4.78
C SER A 68 8.13 12.19 4.12
N GLU A 69 8.91 11.15 4.45
CA GLU A 69 10.19 10.87 3.80
C GLU A 69 10.02 10.59 2.30
N LEU A 70 9.01 9.78 1.92
CA LEU A 70 8.68 9.52 0.51
C LEU A 70 8.34 10.81 -0.24
N LYS A 71 7.56 11.72 0.39
CA LYS A 71 7.22 13.03 -0.17
C LYS A 71 8.45 13.92 -0.38
N LEU A 72 9.47 13.76 0.45
CA LEU A 72 10.71 14.51 0.38
C LEU A 72 11.75 13.88 -0.56
N PHE A 73 11.48 12.74 -1.21
CA PHE A 73 12.32 11.99 -2.16
C PHE A 73 13.77 12.53 -2.38
N ASP A 74 13.96 13.54 -3.23
CA ASP A 74 15.29 14.10 -3.57
C ASP A 74 15.92 14.99 -2.48
N LYS A 75 15.09 15.54 -1.59
CA LYS A 75 15.47 16.42 -0.46
C LYS A 75 15.79 15.63 0.81
N GLY A 76 15.61 14.31 0.79
CA GLY A 76 15.87 13.42 1.93
C GLY A 76 17.28 13.58 2.45
N ASN A 77 17.41 13.91 3.73
CA ASN A 77 18.70 14.03 4.41
C ASN A 77 19.10 12.67 4.99
N LYS A 78 20.39 12.45 5.30
CA LYS A 78 20.92 11.28 6.02
C LYS A 78 20.20 10.98 7.36
N GLN A 79 19.38 11.91 7.85
CA GLN A 79 18.55 11.79 9.05
C GLN A 79 17.24 11.04 8.84
N ASN A 80 16.85 10.72 7.60
CA ASN A 80 15.66 9.90 7.33
C ASN A 80 15.74 8.59 8.14
N LYS A 81 14.65 8.24 8.82
CA LYS A 81 14.55 7.04 9.66
C LYS A 81 14.40 5.80 8.78
N PHE A 82 13.51 5.83 7.79
CA PHE A 82 13.10 4.64 7.04
C PHE A 82 13.72 4.51 5.65
N THR A 83 14.19 5.61 5.07
CA THR A 83 14.71 5.65 3.70
C THR A 83 16.13 6.17 3.62
N VAL A 84 16.83 5.84 2.54
CA VAL A 84 18.12 6.41 2.16
C VAL A 84 18.07 6.79 0.69
N VAL A 85 18.47 8.01 0.35
CA VAL A 85 18.65 8.41 -1.05
C VAL A 85 19.90 7.74 -1.60
N GLU A 86 19.77 6.99 -2.68
CA GLU A 86 20.85 6.21 -3.27
C GLU A 86 20.78 6.25 -4.79
N LYS A 87 21.94 6.28 -5.46
CA LYS A 87 22.01 6.10 -6.91
C LYS A 87 22.04 4.61 -7.21
N PHE A 88 21.08 4.15 -8.00
CA PHE A 88 20.98 2.77 -8.46
C PHE A 88 20.63 2.77 -9.94
N ASP A 89 21.42 2.03 -10.74
CA ASP A 89 21.27 1.94 -12.20
C ASP A 89 21.21 3.30 -12.93
N GLY A 90 22.04 4.25 -12.50
CA GLY A 90 22.10 5.60 -13.09
C GLY A 90 21.04 6.58 -12.57
N ASP A 91 19.99 6.09 -11.90
CA ASP A 91 18.90 6.91 -11.36
C ASP A 91 18.96 7.08 -9.84
N ILE A 92 18.37 8.18 -9.36
CA ILE A 92 18.21 8.42 -7.92
C ILE A 92 16.96 7.70 -7.42
N ASN A 93 17.14 6.85 -6.42
CA ASN A 93 16.09 6.04 -5.81
C ASN A 93 16.08 6.23 -4.29
N LEU A 94 14.94 5.96 -3.67
CA LEU A 94 14.85 5.78 -2.22
C LEU A 94 15.01 4.30 -1.88
N ARG A 95 16.10 3.92 -1.23
CA ARG A 95 16.23 2.58 -0.66
C ARG A 95 15.52 2.52 0.69
N LEU A 96 14.59 1.58 0.86
CA LEU A 96 14.00 1.28 2.16
C LEU A 96 15.03 0.58 3.05
N LYS A 97 15.09 1.01 4.33
CA LYS A 97 15.88 0.32 5.36
C LYS A 97 15.07 -0.85 5.89
N LEU A 98 15.41 -2.03 5.41
CA LEU A 98 14.80 -3.29 5.82
C LEU A 98 15.81 -4.10 6.66
N SER A 99 15.29 -5.00 7.48
CA SER A 99 16.10 -5.95 8.25
C SER A 99 16.89 -6.90 7.35
N LYS A 100 16.32 -7.25 6.18
CA LYS A 100 16.94 -8.10 5.17
C LYS A 100 16.63 -7.59 3.77
N GLY A 101 17.66 -7.58 2.92
CA GLY A 101 17.53 -7.18 1.52
C GLY A 101 17.34 -5.67 1.33
N HIS A 102 17.12 -5.27 0.08
CA HIS A 102 16.98 -3.88 -0.32
C HIS A 102 15.84 -3.75 -1.31
N ILE A 103 14.94 -2.79 -1.04
CA ILE A 103 13.94 -2.35 -2.00
C ILE A 103 14.23 -0.91 -2.35
N TYR A 104 14.40 -0.67 -3.65
CA TYR A 104 14.50 0.66 -4.22
C TYR A 104 13.11 1.12 -4.65
N ILE A 105 12.74 2.33 -4.24
CA ILE A 105 11.52 3.01 -4.63
C ILE A 105 11.93 4.14 -5.59
N THR A 106 11.39 4.08 -6.80
CA THR A 106 11.52 5.14 -7.80
C THR A 106 10.65 6.32 -7.43
N ARG A 107 10.90 7.48 -8.05
CA ARG A 107 10.06 8.68 -7.83
C ARG A 107 8.59 8.43 -8.17
N ALA A 108 8.31 7.71 -9.25
CA ALA A 108 6.95 7.39 -9.67
C ALA A 108 6.22 6.51 -8.65
N GLU A 109 6.91 5.50 -8.12
CA GLU A 109 6.35 4.64 -7.07
C GLU A 109 6.13 5.40 -5.77
N ALA A 110 7.04 6.30 -5.38
CA ALA A 110 6.85 7.13 -4.20
C ALA A 110 5.58 7.99 -4.32
N LEU A 111 5.33 8.59 -5.49
CA LEU A 111 4.11 9.35 -5.76
C LEU A 111 2.86 8.45 -5.70
N ALA A 112 2.89 7.28 -6.33
CA ALA A 112 1.77 6.34 -6.28
C ALA A 112 1.47 5.85 -4.86
N ILE A 113 2.50 5.56 -4.06
CA ILE A 113 2.36 5.20 -2.64
C ILE A 113 1.67 6.32 -1.86
N LEU A 114 2.08 7.58 -2.09
CA LEU A 114 1.46 8.75 -1.45
C LEU A 114 -0.01 8.86 -1.81
N ASP A 115 -0.34 8.77 -3.10
CA ASP A 115 -1.71 8.89 -3.60
C ASP A 115 -2.60 7.80 -3.01
N ILE A 116 -2.20 6.52 -3.08
CA ILE A 116 -2.95 5.40 -2.52
C ILE A 116 -3.07 5.53 -0.99
N TYR A 117 -2.04 6.00 -0.30
CA TYR A 117 -2.11 6.25 1.14
C TYR A 117 -3.16 7.33 1.47
N TYR A 118 -3.20 8.44 0.74
CA TYR A 118 -4.21 9.48 0.95
C TYR A 118 -5.61 9.00 0.55
N ASP A 119 -5.72 8.20 -0.49
CA ASP A 119 -6.97 7.58 -0.95
C ASP A 119 -7.51 6.55 0.03
N SER A 120 -6.64 5.78 0.70
CA SER A 120 -7.04 4.88 1.78
C SER A 120 -7.69 5.60 2.96
N LYS A 121 -7.44 6.91 3.07
CA LYS A 121 -8.00 7.81 4.09
C LYS A 121 -9.14 8.66 3.56
N SER A 122 -9.36 8.68 2.24
CA SER A 122 -10.46 9.40 1.62
C SER A 122 -11.77 8.63 1.80
N GLY A 123 -12.88 9.16 1.30
CA GLY A 123 -14.24 8.68 1.62
C GLY A 123 -14.49 7.17 1.35
N VAL A 124 -15.65 6.70 1.80
CA VAL A 124 -16.02 5.26 1.83
C VAL A 124 -15.89 4.57 0.45
N GLY A 125 -16.09 5.29 -0.66
CA GLY A 125 -16.01 4.74 -2.01
C GLY A 125 -14.61 4.24 -2.39
N THR A 126 -13.60 5.10 -2.30
CA THR A 126 -12.22 4.76 -2.64
C THR A 126 -11.66 3.69 -1.72
N GLN A 127 -12.01 3.76 -0.43
CA GLN A 127 -11.66 2.72 0.53
C GLN A 127 -12.19 1.34 0.12
N ARG A 128 -13.46 1.25 -0.32
CA ARG A 128 -14.02 -0.03 -0.77
C ARG A 128 -13.31 -0.58 -2.01
N ILE A 129 -12.92 0.28 -2.95
CA ILE A 129 -12.16 -0.13 -4.13
C ILE A 129 -10.83 -0.76 -3.69
N LEU A 130 -10.13 -0.14 -2.74
CA LEU A 130 -8.85 -0.64 -2.23
C LEU A 130 -8.97 -1.92 -1.40
N GLU A 131 -10.05 -2.07 -0.62
CA GLU A 131 -10.27 -3.27 0.21
C GLU A 131 -10.78 -4.48 -0.60
N PHE A 132 -11.57 -4.24 -1.65
CA PHE A 132 -12.23 -5.27 -2.45
C PHE A 132 -11.81 -5.21 -3.92
N GLU A 133 -10.57 -4.79 -4.18
CA GLU A 133 -10.04 -4.63 -5.52
C GLU A 133 -10.18 -5.94 -6.31
N LEU A 134 -10.88 -5.88 -7.44
CA LEU A 134 -10.98 -7.02 -8.35
C LEU A 134 -9.65 -7.16 -9.10
N LYS A 135 -8.91 -8.22 -8.77
CA LYS A 135 -7.69 -8.58 -9.49
C LYS A 135 -8.04 -9.42 -10.70
N PHE A 136 -7.74 -8.90 -11.88
CA PHE A 136 -7.89 -9.62 -13.12
C PHE A 136 -6.54 -10.12 -13.61
N THR A 137 -6.45 -11.40 -13.97
CA THR A 137 -5.35 -11.84 -14.84
C THR A 137 -5.57 -11.27 -16.24
N ARG A 138 -4.51 -11.20 -17.05
CA ARG A 138 -4.64 -10.75 -18.44
C ARG A 138 -5.63 -11.62 -19.21
N GLU A 139 -5.59 -12.93 -19.01
CA GLU A 139 -6.47 -13.89 -19.67
C GLU A 139 -7.93 -13.66 -19.28
N LEU A 140 -8.20 -13.46 -17.98
CA LEU A 140 -9.53 -13.19 -17.47
C LEU A 140 -10.05 -11.85 -18.02
N LEU A 141 -9.21 -10.83 -18.03
CA LEU A 141 -9.58 -9.51 -18.55
C LEU A 141 -9.87 -9.56 -20.05
N VAL A 142 -9.01 -10.22 -20.84
CA VAL A 142 -9.24 -10.40 -22.28
C VAL A 142 -10.53 -11.16 -22.54
N LYS A 143 -10.82 -12.22 -21.77
CA LYS A 143 -12.08 -12.96 -21.88
C LYS A 143 -13.29 -12.07 -21.57
N LEU A 144 -13.24 -11.29 -20.49
CA LEU A 144 -14.30 -10.36 -20.11
C LEU A 144 -14.53 -9.26 -21.16
N LEU A 145 -13.45 -8.66 -21.65
CA LEU A 145 -13.53 -7.60 -22.66
C LEU A 145 -13.96 -8.13 -24.04
N SER A 146 -13.64 -9.40 -24.36
CA SER A 146 -14.12 -10.07 -25.57
C SER A 146 -15.62 -10.34 -25.47
N ASN A 147 -16.07 -10.93 -24.36
CA ASN A 147 -17.47 -11.28 -24.12
C ASN A 147 -18.39 -10.06 -24.04
N SER A 148 -17.86 -8.91 -23.57
CA SER A 148 -18.60 -7.64 -23.54
C SER A 148 -18.59 -6.90 -24.89
N GLY A 149 -17.90 -7.42 -25.91
CA GLY A 149 -17.76 -6.79 -27.22
C GLY A 149 -16.88 -5.53 -27.23
N LEU A 150 -16.22 -5.20 -26.11
CA LEU A 150 -15.38 -4.01 -25.97
C LEU A 150 -14.05 -4.13 -26.74
N LEU A 151 -13.55 -5.36 -26.96
CA LEU A 151 -12.35 -5.56 -27.80
C LEU A 151 -12.62 -5.49 -29.31
N ASN A 152 -13.87 -5.69 -29.74
CA ASN A 152 -14.23 -5.75 -31.16
C ASN A 152 -14.73 -4.41 -31.72
N LYS A 153 -14.86 -3.38 -30.89
CA LYS A 153 -15.13 -2.02 -31.38
C LYS A 153 -13.86 -1.48 -32.02
N ARG A 154 -13.78 -1.56 -33.36
CA ARG A 154 -12.87 -0.73 -34.14
C ARG A 154 -13.07 0.71 -33.66
N ILE A 155 -12.03 1.29 -33.04
CA ILE A 155 -11.97 2.73 -32.85
C ILE A 155 -12.10 3.31 -34.26
N GLY A 156 -13.20 4.02 -34.49
CA GLY A 156 -13.52 4.59 -35.79
C GLY A 156 -12.33 5.39 -36.32
N LYS A 157 -12.04 5.20 -37.61
CA LYS A 157 -11.22 6.13 -38.38
C LYS A 157 -11.86 7.51 -38.38
#